data_AF-A0A0P6EFV0-F1
#
_entry.id   AF-A0A0P6EFV0-F1
#
_cell.length_a   1.000
_cell.length_b   1.000
_cell.length_c   1.000
_cell.angle_alpha   90.00
_cell.angle_beta   90.00
_cell.angle_gamma   90.00
#
_symmetry.space_group_name_H-M   'P 1'
#
loop_
_entity.id
_entity.type
_entity.pdbx_description
1 polymer ?
#
loop_
_entity_poly.entity_id
_entity_poly.type
_entity_poly.pdbx_seq_one_letter_code
_entity_poly.pdbx_strand_id
1 'polypeptide(L)'
;MKRLVIFSVFMVALAWTQKTNYKGYKLLRVTPQTKEQLAYLVNLSRSPDTKGWPSDLKTLDFWRDPTTLAQSVDIFTDNGALMEQELLSKGMQPSTLMDDVQSFLDRRQAENTNSIAAGSRFTETYHTYEEIIDYLNQLANSNPLVSVSRIGVTDESRDIVTARISSGGGDTKPAIYLECGMHAREWIAHSTCIWIIDELSTLYGQIPEITGLLDRFDWFITPVSNPDGYVHSWLNDRLWRKNRKINPSSPCIGVDTNRNFDANFGGVGSSDNPCSDTYGGPSAFSEAESQAMRDILLSLQGRAKAAVSIHNNAQVWISPYGYTTERPADYAEMVSSI
;
A
#
# COMPACT_ATOMS: atom_id res chain seq x y z
N MET A 1 62.68 -8.79 1.07
CA MET A 1 61.35 -8.80 1.73
C MET A 1 60.30 -8.48 0.67
N LYS A 2 59.56 -9.50 0.21
CA LYS A 2 58.48 -9.37 -0.78
C LYS A 2 57.20 -8.97 -0.05
N ARG A 3 56.51 -7.89 -0.46
CA ARG A 3 55.14 -7.59 -0.03
C ARG A 3 54.20 -7.93 -1.19
N LEU A 4 53.43 -8.99 -1.01
CA LEU A 4 52.35 -9.41 -1.89
C LEU A 4 51.12 -8.58 -1.51
N VAL A 5 50.66 -7.70 -2.39
CA VAL A 5 49.37 -7.00 -2.22
C VAL A 5 48.32 -7.86 -2.88
N ILE A 6 47.46 -8.48 -2.08
CA ILE A 6 46.30 -9.24 -2.56
C ILE A 6 45.16 -8.24 -2.76
N PHE A 7 44.79 -7.99 -4.02
CA PHE A 7 43.54 -7.31 -4.35
C PHE A 7 42.41 -8.34 -4.22
N SER A 8 41.61 -8.22 -3.17
CA SER A 8 40.35 -8.95 -3.04
C SER A 8 39.30 -8.29 -3.93
N VAL A 9 39.04 -8.88 -5.10
CA VAL A 9 37.90 -8.51 -5.95
C VAL A 9 36.64 -9.04 -5.27
N PHE A 10 35.86 -8.15 -4.64
CA PHE A 10 34.48 -8.46 -4.28
C PHE A 10 33.67 -8.53 -5.56
N MET A 11 33.38 -9.74 -6.04
CA MET A 11 32.30 -9.93 -7.00
C MET A 11 30.98 -9.74 -6.25
N VAL A 12 30.35 -8.58 -6.44
CA VAL A 12 28.92 -8.41 -6.15
C VAL A 12 28.18 -9.30 -7.14
N ALA A 13 27.76 -10.48 -6.69
CA ALA A 13 26.81 -11.29 -7.42
C ALA A 13 25.50 -10.51 -7.45
N LEU A 14 25.22 -9.83 -8.56
CA LEU A 14 23.87 -9.39 -8.89
C LEU A 14 23.03 -10.65 -9.05
N ALA A 15 22.40 -11.08 -7.96
CA ALA A 15 21.35 -12.08 -8.03
C ALA A 15 20.24 -11.46 -8.87
N TRP A 16 20.14 -11.87 -10.14
CA TRP A 16 18.99 -11.60 -10.97
C TRP A 16 17.80 -12.33 -10.35
N THR A 17 17.14 -11.68 -9.41
CA THR A 17 15.84 -12.10 -8.90
C THR A 17 14.88 -12.11 -10.08
N GLN A 18 14.49 -13.31 -10.52
CA GLN A 18 13.54 -13.51 -11.61
C GLN A 18 12.23 -12.78 -11.27
N LYS A 19 11.71 -11.99 -12.21
CA LYS A 19 10.39 -11.35 -12.05
C LYS A 19 9.33 -12.41 -11.85
N THR A 20 8.42 -12.18 -10.90
CA THR A 20 7.25 -13.03 -10.70
C THR A 20 6.42 -13.05 -11.97
N ASN A 21 6.00 -14.24 -12.38
CA ASN A 21 5.19 -14.46 -13.58
C ASN A 21 3.80 -14.94 -13.17
N TYR A 22 2.79 -14.21 -13.60
CA TYR A 22 1.38 -14.48 -13.29
C TYR A 22 0.64 -15.19 -14.44
N LYS A 23 1.35 -15.86 -15.35
CA LYS A 23 0.72 -16.66 -16.40
C LYS A 23 -0.12 -17.78 -15.77
N GLY A 24 -1.39 -17.83 -16.14
CA GLY A 24 -2.36 -18.78 -15.59
C GLY A 24 -3.11 -18.28 -14.35
N TYR A 25 -2.70 -17.15 -13.77
CA TYR A 25 -3.44 -16.52 -12.68
C TYR A 25 -4.68 -15.82 -13.22
N LYS A 26 -5.76 -15.86 -12.44
CA LYS A 26 -7.02 -15.22 -12.76
C LYS A 26 -7.51 -14.34 -11.61
N LEU A 27 -8.33 -13.35 -11.96
CA LEU A 27 -9.19 -12.64 -11.02
C LEU A 27 -10.64 -13.03 -11.30
N LEU A 28 -11.27 -13.66 -10.32
CA LEU A 28 -12.66 -14.07 -10.34
C LEU A 28 -13.51 -13.13 -9.50
N ARG A 29 -14.78 -12.97 -9.86
CA ARG A 29 -15.79 -12.27 -9.06
C ARG A 29 -16.92 -13.22 -8.73
N VAL A 30 -17.35 -13.20 -7.48
CA VAL A 30 -18.50 -13.99 -7.02
C VAL A 30 -19.35 -13.18 -6.05
N THR A 31 -20.66 -13.39 -6.03
CA THR A 31 -21.56 -12.68 -5.11
C THR A 31 -22.31 -13.68 -4.22
N PRO A 32 -22.01 -13.74 -2.91
CA PRO A 32 -22.73 -14.64 -2.00
C PRO A 32 -24.19 -14.21 -1.86
N GLN A 33 -25.09 -15.17 -2.07
CA GLN A 33 -26.55 -14.99 -1.98
C GLN A 33 -27.11 -15.55 -0.66
N THR A 34 -26.39 -16.46 0.00
CA THR A 34 -26.82 -17.06 1.27
C THR A 34 -25.81 -16.82 2.39
N LYS A 35 -26.27 -16.93 3.64
CA LYS A 35 -25.40 -16.79 4.83
C LYS A 35 -24.31 -17.86 4.83
N GLU A 36 -24.60 -19.05 4.34
CA GLU A 36 -23.66 -20.16 4.22
C GLU A 36 -22.56 -19.85 3.20
N GLN A 37 -22.91 -19.26 2.06
CA GLN A 37 -21.94 -18.83 1.04
C GLN A 37 -21.05 -17.71 1.57
N LEU A 38 -21.63 -16.71 2.24
CA LEU A 38 -20.85 -15.64 2.86
C LEU A 38 -19.91 -16.20 3.93
N ALA A 39 -20.40 -17.07 4.82
CA ALA A 39 -19.59 -17.69 5.86
C ALA A 39 -18.45 -18.53 5.27
N TYR A 40 -18.70 -19.25 4.17
CA TYR A 40 -17.66 -19.97 3.45
C TYR A 40 -16.57 -19.03 2.93
N LEU A 41 -16.94 -17.96 2.22
CA LEU A 41 -15.98 -16.98 1.68
C LEU A 41 -15.20 -16.28 2.80
N VAL A 42 -15.87 -15.89 3.89
CA VAL A 42 -15.23 -15.28 5.08
C VAL A 42 -14.24 -16.24 5.73
N ASN A 43 -14.59 -17.52 5.86
CA ASN A 43 -13.67 -18.52 6.39
C ASN A 43 -12.48 -18.72 5.44
N LEU A 44 -12.73 -18.75 4.13
CA LEU A 44 -11.69 -18.91 3.12
C LEU A 44 -10.72 -17.71 3.10
N SER A 45 -11.21 -16.48 3.27
CA SER A 45 -10.36 -15.28 3.33
C SER A 45 -9.58 -15.15 4.65
N ARG A 46 -10.09 -15.75 5.74
CA ARG A 46 -9.44 -15.78 7.05
C ARG A 46 -8.58 -17.01 7.29
N SER A 47 -8.60 -17.97 6.38
CA SER A 47 -7.89 -19.23 6.51
C SER A 47 -6.38 -18.99 6.55
N PRO A 48 -5.68 -19.39 7.64
CA PRO A 48 -4.23 -19.26 7.71
C PRO A 48 -3.59 -20.28 6.77
N ASP A 49 -2.93 -19.77 5.73
CA ASP A 49 -1.86 -20.41 4.97
C ASP A 49 -2.23 -21.78 4.36
N THR A 50 -3.01 -21.73 3.27
CA THR A 50 -3.52 -22.88 2.49
C THR A 50 -4.46 -23.83 3.23
N LYS A 51 -4.54 -23.76 4.57
CA LYS A 51 -5.45 -24.61 5.36
C LYS A 51 -6.89 -24.20 5.12
N GLY A 52 -7.63 -25.07 4.43
CA GLY A 52 -9.02 -24.84 4.06
C GLY A 52 -9.20 -24.26 2.66
N TRP A 53 -8.11 -24.00 1.93
CA TRP A 53 -8.18 -23.72 0.50
C TRP A 53 -8.37 -25.02 -0.29
N PRO A 54 -8.96 -24.96 -1.48
CA PRO A 54 -8.93 -26.07 -2.43
C PRO A 54 -7.52 -26.64 -2.59
N SER A 55 -7.40 -27.98 -2.53
CA SER A 55 -6.14 -28.68 -2.68
C SER A 55 -5.46 -28.27 -3.99
N ASP A 56 -4.17 -27.94 -3.94
CA ASP A 56 -3.31 -27.46 -5.03
C ASP A 56 -3.29 -25.95 -5.29
N LEU A 57 -4.12 -25.14 -4.62
CA LEU A 57 -3.93 -23.69 -4.63
C LEU A 57 -2.70 -23.28 -3.84
N LYS A 58 -1.82 -22.50 -4.47
CA LYS A 58 -0.66 -21.91 -3.79
C LYS A 58 -0.87 -20.43 -3.50
N THR A 59 -1.69 -19.76 -4.31
CA THR A 59 -2.00 -18.35 -4.15
C THR A 59 -3.51 -18.15 -4.13
N LEU A 60 -3.98 -17.50 -3.07
CA LEU A 60 -5.35 -17.03 -2.95
C LEU A 60 -5.32 -15.69 -2.21
N ASP A 61 -5.79 -14.65 -2.88
CA ASP A 61 -5.79 -13.28 -2.36
C ASP A 61 -7.14 -12.63 -2.67
N PHE A 62 -7.73 -12.00 -1.66
CA PHE A 62 -9.03 -11.36 -1.78
C PHE A 62 -8.81 -9.87 -2.05
N TRP A 63 -8.96 -9.47 -3.31
CA TRP A 63 -8.88 -8.07 -3.71
C TRP A 63 -10.14 -7.29 -3.32
N ARG A 64 -11.24 -8.01 -3.06
CA ARG A 64 -12.42 -7.45 -2.43
C ARG A 64 -12.97 -8.44 -1.43
N ASP A 65 -12.86 -8.10 -0.15
CA ASP A 65 -13.22 -8.99 0.95
C ASP A 65 -14.72 -9.32 1.02
N PRO A 66 -15.06 -10.54 1.45
CA PRO A 66 -16.42 -10.91 1.81
C PRO A 66 -16.84 -10.19 3.11
N THR A 67 -17.77 -9.26 3.00
CA THR A 67 -18.26 -8.47 4.15
C THR A 67 -19.75 -8.65 4.37
N THR A 68 -20.57 -8.47 3.34
CA THR A 68 -22.04 -8.55 3.42
C THR A 68 -22.64 -9.40 2.30
N LEU A 69 -23.89 -9.84 2.50
CA LEU A 69 -24.65 -10.52 1.44
C LEU A 69 -24.88 -9.59 0.25
N ALA A 70 -24.99 -10.17 -0.95
CA ALA A 70 -25.22 -9.46 -2.20
C ALA A 70 -24.12 -8.47 -2.63
N GLN A 71 -23.03 -8.34 -1.86
CA GLN A 71 -21.85 -7.60 -2.27
C GLN A 71 -20.86 -8.54 -2.95
N SER A 72 -20.33 -8.13 -4.10
CA SER A 72 -19.38 -8.96 -4.83
C SER A 72 -18.04 -9.09 -4.08
N VAL A 73 -17.39 -10.23 -4.28
CA VAL A 73 -16.09 -10.63 -3.73
C VAL A 73 -15.17 -10.92 -4.91
N ASP A 74 -13.96 -10.37 -4.87
CA ASP A 74 -12.97 -10.50 -5.95
C ASP A 74 -11.79 -11.34 -5.46
N ILE A 75 -11.52 -12.44 -6.15
CA ILE A 75 -10.61 -13.51 -5.73
C ILE A 75 -9.52 -13.67 -6.79
N PHE A 76 -8.29 -13.32 -6.44
CA PHE A 76 -7.08 -13.56 -7.22
C PHE A 76 -6.49 -14.91 -6.86
N THR A 77 -6.14 -15.72 -7.86
CA THR A 77 -5.61 -17.07 -7.62
C THR A 77 -4.68 -17.55 -8.74
N ASP A 78 -3.76 -18.45 -8.40
CA ASP A 78 -2.85 -19.13 -9.32
C ASP A 78 -3.50 -20.25 -10.15
N ASN A 79 -4.72 -20.67 -9.79
CA ASN A 79 -5.47 -21.66 -10.55
C ASN A 79 -6.97 -21.31 -10.61
N GLY A 80 -7.32 -20.44 -11.56
CA GLY A 80 -8.69 -19.97 -11.72
C GLY A 80 -9.69 -21.09 -12.02
N ALA A 81 -9.32 -22.12 -12.79
CA ALA A 81 -10.22 -23.23 -13.11
C ALA A 81 -10.60 -24.06 -11.88
N LEU A 82 -9.64 -24.32 -10.99
CA LEU A 82 -9.89 -25.00 -9.71
C LEU A 82 -10.80 -24.16 -8.82
N MET A 83 -10.52 -22.85 -8.70
CA MET A 83 -11.34 -21.97 -7.87
C MET A 83 -12.76 -21.79 -8.42
N GLU A 84 -12.92 -21.70 -9.74
CA GLU A 84 -14.23 -21.68 -10.41
C GLU A 84 -15.04 -22.94 -10.06
N GLN A 85 -14.42 -24.14 -10.15
CA GLN A 85 -15.06 -25.40 -9.78
C GLN A 85 -15.45 -25.45 -8.30
N GLU A 86 -14.57 -24.98 -7.41
CA GLU A 86 -14.87 -24.91 -5.97
C GLU A 86 -16.09 -24.01 -5.72
N LEU A 87 -16.12 -22.80 -6.29
CA LEU A 87 -17.23 -21.86 -6.11
C LEU A 87 -18.55 -22.43 -6.65
N LEU A 88 -18.52 -23.07 -7.81
CA LEU A 88 -19.68 -23.77 -8.40
C LEU A 88 -20.18 -24.90 -7.48
N SER A 89 -19.27 -25.66 -6.85
CA SER A 89 -19.63 -26.72 -5.91
C SER A 89 -20.36 -26.21 -4.66
N LYS A 90 -20.15 -24.95 -4.29
CA LYS A 90 -20.86 -24.25 -3.20
C LYS A 90 -22.14 -23.53 -3.67
N GLY A 91 -22.58 -23.80 -4.90
CA GLY A 91 -23.77 -23.19 -5.49
C GLY A 91 -23.62 -21.69 -5.79
N MET A 92 -22.39 -21.19 -5.91
CA MET A 92 -22.11 -19.82 -6.32
C MET A 92 -21.86 -19.75 -7.83
N GLN A 93 -22.08 -18.60 -8.44
CA GLN A 93 -21.86 -18.37 -9.88
C GLN A 93 -20.70 -17.37 -10.05
N PRO A 94 -19.45 -17.84 -10.20
CA PRO A 94 -18.31 -16.95 -10.44
C PRO A 94 -18.31 -16.42 -11.87
N SER A 95 -17.79 -15.22 -12.05
CA SER A 95 -17.44 -14.65 -13.36
C SER A 95 -15.96 -14.27 -13.38
N THR A 96 -15.32 -14.39 -14.55
CA THR A 96 -13.92 -14.02 -14.71
C THR A 96 -13.80 -12.52 -15.00
N LEU A 97 -13.18 -11.75 -14.09
CA LEU A 97 -12.86 -10.34 -14.32
C LEU A 97 -11.57 -10.18 -15.13
N MET A 98 -10.60 -11.07 -14.88
CA MET A 98 -9.30 -11.06 -15.55
C MET A 98 -8.87 -12.50 -15.79
N ASP A 99 -8.86 -12.91 -17.06
CA ASP A 99 -8.52 -14.28 -17.45
C ASP A 99 -7.01 -14.50 -17.58
N ASP A 100 -6.26 -13.44 -17.89
CA ASP A 100 -4.80 -13.45 -17.98
C ASP A 100 -4.24 -12.21 -17.28
N VAL A 101 -3.84 -12.41 -16.03
CA VAL A 101 -3.28 -11.34 -15.19
C VAL A 101 -1.93 -10.87 -15.73
N GLN A 102 -1.08 -11.78 -16.23
CA GLN A 102 0.23 -11.41 -16.79
C GLN A 102 0.06 -10.47 -17.99
N SER A 103 -0.78 -10.85 -18.95
CA SER A 103 -1.04 -10.00 -20.12
C SER A 103 -1.66 -8.66 -19.75
N PHE A 104 -2.50 -8.60 -18.71
CA PHE A 104 -3.03 -7.34 -18.21
C PHE A 104 -1.93 -6.43 -17.66
N LEU A 105 -1.05 -6.97 -16.80
CA LEU A 105 0.05 -6.21 -16.21
C LEU A 105 1.04 -5.71 -17.28
N ASP A 106 1.38 -6.56 -18.24
CA ASP A 106 2.29 -6.20 -19.34
C ASP A 106 1.72 -5.05 -20.18
N ARG A 107 0.42 -5.09 -20.50
CA ARG A 107 -0.26 -3.99 -21.22
C ARG A 107 -0.27 -2.69 -20.40
N ARG A 108 -0.61 -2.76 -19.11
CA ARG A 108 -0.63 -1.57 -18.23
C ARG A 108 0.74 -0.93 -18.11
N GLN A 109 1.80 -1.75 -18.01
CA GLN A 109 3.17 -1.25 -17.97
C GLN A 109 3.56 -0.57 -19.29
N ALA A 110 3.21 -1.17 -20.44
CA ALA A 110 3.48 -0.58 -21.74
C ALA A 110 2.72 0.73 -21.97
N GLU A 111 1.44 0.78 -21.58
CA GLU A 111 0.63 2.01 -21.61
C GLU A 111 1.25 3.11 -20.75
N ASN A 112 1.70 2.81 -19.53
CA ASN A 112 2.37 3.78 -18.67
C ASN A 112 3.65 4.34 -19.31
N THR A 113 4.51 3.46 -19.84
CA THR A 113 5.74 3.87 -20.54
C THR A 113 5.43 4.75 -21.76
N ASN A 114 4.41 4.40 -22.54
CA ASN A 114 4.01 5.18 -23.70
C ASN A 114 3.47 6.56 -23.30
N SER A 115 2.69 6.65 -22.23
CA SER A 115 2.18 7.93 -21.69
C SER A 115 3.31 8.85 -21.22
N ILE A 116 4.32 8.30 -20.54
CA ILE A 116 5.52 9.06 -20.14
C ILE A 116 6.27 9.55 -21.37
N ALA A 117 6.50 8.68 -22.36
CA ALA A 117 7.19 9.03 -23.61
C ALA A 117 6.42 10.09 -24.44
N ALA A 118 5.10 10.13 -24.32
CA ALA A 118 4.24 11.13 -24.94
C ALA A 118 4.21 12.48 -24.20
N GLY A 119 4.90 12.60 -23.06
CA GLY A 119 4.97 13.84 -22.29
C GLY A 119 3.77 14.11 -21.39
N SER A 120 3.09 13.05 -20.92
CA SER A 120 2.03 13.19 -19.90
C SER A 120 2.57 13.86 -18.63
N ARG A 121 1.72 14.55 -17.87
CA ARG A 121 2.17 15.15 -16.61
C ARG A 121 2.65 14.05 -15.66
N PHE A 122 3.63 14.37 -14.81
CA PHE A 122 4.14 13.44 -13.79
C PHE A 122 3.00 12.87 -12.91
N THR A 123 1.97 13.67 -12.66
CA THR A 123 0.82 13.29 -11.84
C THR A 123 -0.24 12.46 -12.57
N GLU A 124 -0.04 12.16 -13.86
CA GLU A 124 -0.96 11.38 -14.70
C GLU A 124 -0.41 9.97 -15.01
N THR A 125 0.78 9.63 -14.51
CA THR A 125 1.47 8.34 -14.73
C THR A 125 1.99 7.73 -13.43
N TYR A 126 2.41 6.46 -13.48
CA TYR A 126 3.08 5.76 -12.39
C TYR A 126 4.60 5.91 -12.53
N HIS A 127 5.26 6.20 -11.41
CA HIS A 127 6.69 6.53 -11.36
C HIS A 127 7.44 5.64 -10.38
N THR A 128 8.73 5.42 -10.61
CA THR A 128 9.56 4.66 -9.66
C THR A 128 9.77 5.46 -8.37
N TYR A 129 10.22 4.79 -7.30
CA TYR A 129 10.57 5.48 -6.05
C TYR A 129 11.57 6.61 -6.30
N GLU A 130 12.62 6.36 -7.08
CA GLU A 130 13.67 7.33 -7.39
C GLU A 130 13.10 8.55 -8.13
N GLU A 131 12.25 8.34 -9.13
CA GLU A 131 11.58 9.41 -9.87
C GLU A 131 10.68 10.26 -8.95
N ILE A 132 9.97 9.62 -8.00
CA ILE A 132 9.13 10.31 -7.01
C ILE A 132 10.00 11.17 -6.10
N ILE A 133 11.10 10.65 -5.56
CA ILE A 133 12.00 11.42 -4.70
C ILE A 133 12.61 12.60 -5.45
N ASP A 134 13.05 12.38 -6.70
CA ASP A 134 13.59 13.45 -7.55
C ASP A 134 12.55 14.53 -7.82
N TYR A 135 11.30 14.15 -8.12
CA TYR A 135 10.20 15.08 -8.30
C TYR A 135 9.92 15.92 -7.03
N LEU A 136 9.86 15.29 -5.85
CA LEU A 136 9.66 16.00 -4.59
C LEU A 136 10.79 16.99 -4.29
N ASN A 137 12.04 16.59 -4.54
CA ASN A 137 13.21 17.46 -4.34
C ASN A 137 13.21 18.63 -5.32
N GLN A 138 12.87 18.40 -6.59
CA GLN A 138 12.73 19.47 -7.58
C GLN A 138 11.62 20.45 -7.20
N LEU A 139 10.49 19.95 -6.73
CA LEU A 139 9.38 20.77 -6.26
C LEU A 139 9.78 21.61 -5.04
N ALA A 140 10.45 21.03 -4.04
CA ALA A 140 10.95 21.76 -2.88
C ALA A 140 11.99 22.84 -3.23
N ASN A 141 12.86 22.58 -4.22
CA ASN A 141 13.86 23.54 -4.65
C ASN A 141 13.27 24.72 -5.44
N SER A 142 12.12 24.52 -6.11
CA SER A 142 11.49 25.50 -6.98
C SER A 142 10.27 26.19 -6.36
N ASN A 143 9.71 25.64 -5.28
CA ASN A 143 8.50 26.14 -4.64
C ASN A 143 8.71 26.36 -3.13
N PRO A 144 8.68 27.61 -2.63
CA PRO A 144 8.92 27.92 -1.22
C PRO A 144 7.83 27.39 -0.27
N LEU A 145 6.68 26.94 -0.79
CA LEU A 145 5.64 26.31 0.03
C LEU A 145 6.00 24.88 0.41
N VAL A 146 6.94 24.25 -0.30
CA VAL A 146 7.25 22.83 -0.19
C VAL A 146 8.59 22.64 0.51
N SER A 147 8.58 21.80 1.54
CA SER A 147 9.80 21.29 2.16
C SER A 147 9.72 19.78 2.26
N VAL A 148 10.85 19.11 2.10
CA VAL A 148 10.92 17.64 2.10
C VAL A 148 11.82 17.21 3.23
N SER A 149 11.40 16.20 3.98
CA SER A 149 12.15 15.67 5.12
C SER A 149 12.09 14.16 5.17
N ARG A 150 13.21 13.57 5.56
CA ARG A 150 13.31 12.14 5.87
C ARG A 150 12.74 11.90 7.26
N ILE A 151 11.76 11.01 7.36
CA ILE A 151 11.08 10.63 8.61
C ILE A 151 11.46 9.23 9.10
N GLY A 152 12.14 8.44 8.27
CA GLY A 152 12.59 7.09 8.60
C GLY A 152 13.56 6.55 7.56
N VAL A 153 14.07 5.34 7.79
CA VAL A 153 14.89 4.58 6.85
C VAL A 153 14.41 3.14 6.89
N THR A 154 14.18 2.55 5.73
CA THR A 154 13.72 1.16 5.59
C THR A 154 14.84 0.14 5.86
N ASP A 155 14.48 -1.14 5.92
CA ASP A 155 15.44 -2.24 6.10
C ASP A 155 16.44 -2.38 4.94
N GLU A 156 16.06 -2.06 3.70
CA GLU A 156 16.96 -2.02 2.54
C GLU A 156 17.63 -0.63 2.38
N SER A 157 17.63 0.20 3.42
CA SER A 157 18.33 1.49 3.48
C SER A 157 17.80 2.58 2.52
N ARG A 158 16.48 2.61 2.27
CA ARG A 158 15.82 3.71 1.56
C ARG A 158 15.19 4.69 2.52
N ASP A 159 15.20 5.96 2.15
CA ASP A 159 14.57 7.00 2.96
C ASP A 159 13.05 6.89 2.90
N ILE A 160 12.41 7.07 4.04
CA ILE A 160 10.97 7.30 4.10
C ILE A 160 10.78 8.81 4.16
N VAL A 161 10.11 9.36 3.16
CA VAL A 161 10.12 10.81 2.89
C VAL A 161 8.72 11.40 3.01
N THR A 162 8.62 12.54 3.69
CA THR A 162 7.41 13.34 3.79
C THR A 162 7.62 14.72 3.18
N ALA A 163 6.67 15.14 2.35
CA ALA A 163 6.55 16.52 1.89
C ALA A 163 5.65 17.30 2.87
N ARG A 164 6.15 18.44 3.35
CA ARG A 164 5.35 19.45 4.07
C ARG A 164 5.02 20.57 3.10
N ILE A 165 3.72 20.86 2.96
CA ILE A 165 3.18 21.97 2.17
C ILE A 165 2.57 22.99 3.10
N SER A 166 3.10 24.21 3.09
CA SER A 166 2.72 25.28 4.02
C SER A 166 2.86 26.66 3.39
N SER A 167 1.86 27.51 3.59
CA SER A 167 1.94 28.96 3.31
C SER A 167 2.71 29.78 4.35
N GLY A 168 3.36 29.14 5.32
CA GLY A 168 4.09 29.81 6.41
C GLY A 168 3.28 29.88 7.71
N GLY A 169 3.63 30.83 8.60
CA GLY A 169 3.03 30.95 9.93
C GLY A 169 3.72 30.11 11.03
N GLY A 170 4.86 29.52 10.71
CA GLY A 170 5.61 28.64 11.63
C GLY A 170 4.79 27.41 12.05
N ASP A 171 5.08 26.89 13.23
CA ASP A 171 4.46 25.66 13.73
C ASP A 171 3.15 25.90 14.50
N THR A 172 2.36 26.89 14.08
CA THR A 172 1.12 27.30 14.76
C THR A 172 -0.16 26.77 14.09
N LYS A 173 -0.11 26.49 12.78
CA LYS A 173 -1.29 26.00 12.04
C LYS A 173 -1.62 24.56 12.45
N PRO A 174 -2.92 24.18 12.55
CA PRO A 174 -3.29 22.79 12.63
C PRO A 174 -2.74 21.98 11.46
N ALA A 175 -2.45 20.70 11.68
CA ALA A 175 -1.81 19.83 10.69
C ALA A 175 -2.79 18.77 10.17
N ILE A 176 -2.70 18.49 8.87
CA ILE A 176 -3.34 17.35 8.21
C ILE A 176 -2.24 16.41 7.77
N TYR A 177 -2.33 15.15 8.19
CA TYR A 177 -1.40 14.11 7.78
C TYR A 177 -2.07 13.18 6.77
N LEU A 178 -1.42 12.98 5.63
CA LEU A 178 -1.79 11.98 4.63
C LEU A 178 -0.63 11.01 4.46
N GLU A 179 -0.93 9.72 4.40
CA GLU A 179 0.02 8.73 3.94
C GLU A 179 -0.58 7.89 2.82
N CYS A 180 0.28 7.51 1.88
CA CYS A 180 -0.05 6.61 0.80
C CYS A 180 0.97 5.49 0.69
N GLY A 181 0.49 4.32 0.26
CA GLY A 181 1.37 3.29 -0.24
C GLY A 181 1.96 2.37 0.83
N MET A 182 1.26 2.19 1.95
CA MET A 182 1.65 1.19 2.96
C MET A 182 1.73 -0.21 2.34
N HIS A 183 0.81 -0.51 1.42
CA HIS A 183 0.89 -1.70 0.58
C HIS A 183 1.49 -1.35 -0.78
N ALA A 184 2.59 -2.02 -1.12
CA ALA A 184 3.41 -1.68 -2.27
C ALA A 184 2.68 -1.75 -3.63
N ARG A 185 1.89 -2.79 -3.86
CA ARG A 185 1.12 -2.99 -5.10
C ARG A 185 0.09 -1.90 -5.41
N GLU A 186 -0.24 -1.07 -4.43
CA GLU A 186 -1.31 -0.08 -4.52
C GLU A 186 -0.86 1.22 -5.22
N TRP A 187 -0.33 1.09 -6.44
CA TRP A 187 0.33 2.20 -7.16
C TRP A 187 -0.49 3.49 -7.28
N ILE A 188 -1.82 3.39 -7.42
CA ILE A 188 -2.68 4.59 -7.49
C ILE A 188 -2.70 5.39 -6.19
N ALA A 189 -2.49 4.78 -5.02
CA ALA A 189 -2.40 5.52 -3.77
C ALA A 189 -1.18 6.46 -3.81
N HIS A 190 -0.02 5.93 -4.20
CA HIS A 190 1.22 6.69 -4.33
C HIS A 190 1.04 7.88 -5.28
N SER A 191 0.56 7.64 -6.51
CA SER A 191 0.27 8.70 -7.50
C SER A 191 -0.76 9.71 -6.99
N THR A 192 -1.76 9.27 -6.21
CA THR A 192 -2.77 10.17 -5.63
C THR A 192 -2.14 11.15 -4.64
N CYS A 193 -1.30 10.69 -3.71
CA CYS A 193 -0.60 11.59 -2.79
C CYS A 193 0.31 12.57 -3.55
N ILE A 194 1.01 12.12 -4.59
CA ILE A 194 1.85 12.99 -5.42
C ILE A 194 1.00 14.05 -6.12
N TRP A 195 -0.16 13.68 -6.68
CA TRP A 195 -1.10 14.63 -7.28
C TRP A 195 -1.60 15.66 -6.25
N ILE A 196 -1.94 15.24 -5.02
CA ILE A 196 -2.34 16.16 -3.95
C ILE A 196 -1.20 17.14 -3.61
N ILE A 197 0.05 16.66 -3.54
CA ILE A 197 1.23 17.52 -3.31
C ILE A 197 1.38 18.54 -4.44
N ASP A 198 1.27 18.13 -5.71
CA ASP A 198 1.35 19.01 -6.88
C ASP A 198 0.25 20.08 -6.84
N GLU A 199 -1.00 19.70 -6.63
CA GLU A 199 -2.14 20.62 -6.65
C GLU A 199 -2.07 21.63 -5.49
N LEU A 200 -1.79 21.16 -4.26
CA LEU A 200 -1.66 22.06 -3.12
C LEU A 200 -0.54 23.08 -3.35
N SER A 201 0.59 22.64 -3.88
CA SER A 201 1.78 23.48 -4.02
C SER A 201 1.72 24.43 -5.23
N THR A 202 1.14 24.00 -6.35
CA THR A 202 1.14 24.76 -7.60
C THR A 202 -0.09 25.65 -7.76
N LEU A 203 -1.23 25.29 -7.17
CA LEU A 203 -2.48 26.05 -7.30
C LEU A 203 -2.75 27.03 -6.14
N TYR A 204 -1.85 27.11 -5.16
CA TYR A 204 -1.88 28.14 -4.12
C TYR A 204 -1.83 29.55 -4.74
N GLY A 205 -2.76 30.42 -4.31
CA GLY A 205 -2.93 31.76 -4.87
C GLY A 205 -3.65 31.81 -6.23
N GLN A 206 -3.90 30.66 -6.86
CA GLN A 206 -4.65 30.55 -8.12
C GLN A 206 -6.09 30.08 -7.89
N ILE A 207 -6.27 29.07 -7.04
CA ILE A 207 -7.57 28.49 -6.69
C ILE A 207 -7.93 28.91 -5.25
N PRO A 208 -9.05 29.65 -5.04
CA PRO A 208 -9.44 30.12 -3.71
C PRO A 208 -9.59 29.01 -2.67
N GLU A 209 -10.12 27.85 -3.07
CA GLU A 209 -10.31 26.70 -2.20
C GLU A 209 -8.97 26.13 -1.71
N ILE A 210 -8.02 25.89 -2.62
CA ILE A 210 -6.67 25.41 -2.28
C ILE A 210 -5.92 26.43 -1.42
N THR A 211 -6.02 27.71 -1.76
CA THR A 211 -5.43 28.81 -0.97
C THR A 211 -5.98 28.80 0.45
N GLY A 212 -7.30 28.71 0.59
CA GLY A 212 -7.95 28.63 1.89
C GLY A 212 -7.63 27.36 2.68
N LEU A 213 -7.26 26.24 2.04
CA LEU A 213 -6.77 25.05 2.73
C LEU A 213 -5.37 25.28 3.30
N LEU A 214 -4.43 25.83 2.52
CA LEU A 214 -3.06 26.07 2.96
C LEU A 214 -2.94 27.22 3.96
N ASP A 215 -3.79 28.24 3.87
CA ASP A 215 -3.86 29.32 4.86
C ASP A 215 -4.30 28.82 6.24
N ARG A 216 -5.11 27.75 6.27
CA ARG A 216 -5.65 27.18 7.51
C ARG A 216 -4.82 26.02 8.05
N PHE A 217 -4.21 25.22 7.19
CA PHE A 217 -3.57 23.96 7.58
C PHE A 217 -2.14 23.84 7.03
N ASP A 218 -1.29 23.17 7.78
CA ASP A 218 -0.07 22.55 7.25
C ASP A 218 -0.38 21.12 6.80
N TRP A 219 0.06 20.75 5.60
CA TRP A 219 -0.14 19.41 5.07
C TRP A 219 1.16 18.64 5.10
N PHE A 220 1.15 17.48 5.74
CA PHE A 220 2.27 16.54 5.79
C PHE A 220 1.86 15.30 5.03
N ILE A 221 2.52 15.02 3.90
CA ILE A 221 2.13 13.97 2.97
C ILE A 221 3.31 13.02 2.75
N THR A 222 3.15 11.76 3.11
CA THR A 222 4.11 10.67 2.83
C THR A 222 3.61 9.87 1.62
N PRO A 223 4.10 10.12 0.39
CA PRO A 223 3.56 9.49 -0.81
C PRO A 223 4.01 8.02 -1.00
N VAL A 224 5.10 7.61 -0.36
CA VAL A 224 5.61 6.23 -0.39
C VAL A 224 5.97 5.82 1.03
N SER A 225 5.00 5.28 1.78
CA SER A 225 5.23 4.86 3.18
C SER A 225 5.93 3.49 3.30
N ASN A 226 5.93 2.68 2.24
CA ASN A 226 6.69 1.43 2.13
C ASN A 226 7.65 1.44 0.90
N PRO A 227 8.78 2.18 0.95
CA PRO A 227 9.70 2.31 -0.19
C PRO A 227 10.25 0.98 -0.72
N ASP A 228 10.67 0.07 0.17
CA ASP A 228 11.29 -1.19 -0.26
C ASP A 228 10.28 -2.09 -0.97
N GLY A 229 9.07 -2.21 -0.41
CA GLY A 229 7.99 -2.92 -1.05
C GLY A 229 7.66 -2.28 -2.40
N TYR A 230 7.56 -0.95 -2.47
CA TYR A 230 7.22 -0.24 -3.70
C TYR A 230 8.25 -0.51 -4.79
N VAL A 231 9.55 -0.41 -4.50
CA VAL A 231 10.62 -0.75 -5.45
C VAL A 231 10.56 -2.22 -5.86
N HIS A 232 10.30 -3.13 -4.92
CA HIS A 232 10.12 -4.54 -5.23
C HIS A 232 8.96 -4.77 -6.21
N SER A 233 7.89 -3.97 -6.13
CA SER A 233 6.75 -4.06 -7.05
C SER A 233 7.06 -3.60 -8.47
N TRP A 234 8.07 -2.75 -8.66
CA TRP A 234 8.58 -2.35 -9.97
C TRP A 234 9.55 -3.38 -10.56
N LEU A 235 10.44 -3.90 -9.72
CA LEU A 235 11.58 -4.69 -10.18
C LEU A 235 11.32 -6.20 -10.21
N ASN A 236 10.45 -6.71 -9.35
CA ASN A 236 10.34 -8.14 -9.06
C ASN A 236 8.91 -8.65 -9.13
N ASP A 237 8.04 -8.18 -8.25
CA ASP A 237 6.74 -8.78 -7.98
C ASP A 237 5.67 -7.68 -7.92
N ARG A 238 5.00 -7.44 -9.04
CA ARG A 238 4.03 -6.34 -9.18
C ARG A 238 2.89 -6.40 -8.16
N LEU A 239 2.54 -7.59 -7.65
CA LEU A 239 1.47 -7.77 -6.68
C LEU A 239 1.96 -7.88 -5.23
N TRP A 240 3.24 -7.58 -4.99
CA TRP A 240 3.81 -7.55 -3.65
C TRP A 240 3.10 -6.51 -2.77
N ARG A 241 2.70 -6.94 -1.57
CA ARG A 241 1.93 -6.12 -0.62
C ARG A 241 2.80 -5.58 0.52
N LYS A 242 3.56 -6.47 1.16
CA LYS A 242 4.26 -6.23 2.43
C LYS A 242 5.47 -5.30 2.29
N ASN A 243 6.16 -4.99 3.39
CA ASN A 243 7.52 -4.46 3.32
C ASN A 243 8.52 -5.56 2.91
N ARG A 244 9.83 -5.29 3.03
CA ARG A 244 10.91 -6.23 2.64
C ARG A 244 11.72 -6.77 3.81
N LYS A 245 11.16 -6.74 5.02
CA LYS A 245 11.82 -7.25 6.22
C LYS A 245 12.22 -8.72 6.08
N ILE A 246 13.49 -9.04 6.33
CA ILE A 246 13.94 -10.42 6.45
C ILE A 246 13.49 -10.97 7.80
N ASN A 247 12.69 -12.05 7.78
CA ASN A 247 12.25 -12.73 8.99
C ASN A 247 13.26 -13.84 9.36
N PRO A 248 14.04 -13.73 10.46
CA PRO A 248 15.14 -14.66 10.73
C PRO A 248 14.72 -16.12 10.91
N SER A 249 13.47 -16.35 11.32
CA SER A 249 12.92 -17.68 11.61
C SER A 249 12.04 -18.24 10.48
N SER A 250 11.99 -17.59 9.31
CA SER A 250 11.14 -18.02 8.19
C SER A 250 11.81 -17.72 6.84
N PRO A 251 11.60 -18.56 5.81
CA PRO A 251 12.04 -18.23 4.46
C PRO A 251 11.22 -17.08 3.83
N CYS A 252 10.09 -16.71 4.42
CA CYS A 252 9.20 -15.69 3.89
C CYS A 252 9.62 -14.28 4.31
N ILE A 253 9.47 -13.33 3.39
CA ILE A 253 9.92 -11.95 3.54
C ILE A 253 8.72 -11.05 3.78
N GLY A 254 8.93 -10.01 4.58
CA GLY A 254 8.02 -8.89 4.75
C GLY A 254 6.99 -9.07 5.85
N VAL A 255 6.54 -7.93 6.35
CA VAL A 255 5.47 -7.71 7.32
C VAL A 255 4.42 -6.81 6.67
N ASP A 256 3.15 -7.09 6.93
CA ASP A 256 2.06 -6.17 6.59
C ASP A 256 2.13 -4.97 7.52
N THR A 257 2.59 -3.84 6.98
CA THR A 257 2.76 -2.60 7.74
C THR A 257 1.45 -2.11 8.34
N ASN A 258 0.28 -2.43 7.73
CA ASN A 258 -1.05 -2.07 8.23
C ASN A 258 -1.64 -3.10 9.20
N ARG A 259 -0.82 -4.05 9.66
CA ARG A 259 -1.09 -4.91 10.82
C ARG A 259 -0.07 -4.71 11.94
N ASN A 260 0.89 -3.80 11.75
CA ASN A 260 2.01 -3.60 12.64
C ASN A 260 1.85 -2.41 13.62
N PHE A 261 0.66 -1.81 13.73
CA PHE A 261 0.41 -0.72 14.67
C PHE A 261 -0.05 -1.24 16.04
N ASP A 262 0.23 -0.48 17.11
CA ASP A 262 -0.20 -0.79 18.48
C ASP A 262 -1.68 -0.44 18.73
N ALA A 263 -2.56 -0.98 17.90
CA ALA A 263 -4.00 -0.86 18.02
C ALA A 263 -4.61 -2.25 17.89
N ASN A 264 -4.72 -2.95 19.03
CA ASN A 264 -5.11 -4.37 19.08
C ASN A 264 -4.18 -5.27 18.22
N PHE A 265 -2.87 -5.06 18.37
CA PHE A 265 -1.84 -5.80 17.64
C PHE A 265 -2.00 -7.32 17.78
N GLY A 266 -1.83 -8.05 16.67
CA GLY A 266 -2.01 -9.50 16.62
C GLY A 266 -3.47 -9.97 16.78
N GLY A 267 -4.43 -9.04 16.77
CA GLY A 267 -5.85 -9.33 16.87
C GLY A 267 -6.49 -9.79 15.56
N VAL A 268 -7.83 -9.64 15.49
CA VAL A 268 -8.63 -10.08 14.34
C VAL A 268 -8.14 -9.42 13.04
N GLY A 269 -7.94 -10.25 12.01
CA GLY A 269 -7.51 -9.79 10.68
C GLY A 269 -5.99 -9.71 10.49
N SER A 270 -5.20 -10.08 11.50
CA SER A 270 -3.75 -10.28 11.39
C SER A 270 -3.40 -11.77 11.44
N SER A 271 -2.30 -12.15 10.80
CA SER A 271 -1.69 -13.48 10.90
C SER A 271 -0.39 -13.44 11.71
N ASP A 272 -0.05 -14.55 12.37
CA ASP A 272 1.24 -14.81 13.02
C ASP A 272 2.21 -15.61 12.13
N ASN A 273 1.77 -16.09 10.96
CA ASN A 273 2.63 -16.78 10.00
C ASN A 273 3.38 -15.77 9.11
N PRO A 274 4.73 -15.75 9.12
CA PRO A 274 5.52 -14.85 8.28
C PRO A 274 5.29 -14.97 6.76
N CYS A 275 4.71 -16.07 6.29
CA CYS A 275 4.36 -16.27 4.88
C CYS A 275 3.02 -15.67 4.48
N SER A 276 2.18 -15.28 5.45
CA SER A 276 0.91 -14.63 5.17
C SER A 276 1.11 -13.20 4.67
N ASP A 277 0.24 -12.76 3.76
CA ASP A 277 0.14 -11.37 3.31
C ASP A 277 -0.38 -10.41 4.39
N THR A 278 -0.97 -10.95 5.47
CA THR A 278 -1.45 -10.20 6.64
C THR A 278 -0.61 -10.45 7.89
N TYR A 279 0.62 -10.96 7.72
CA TYR A 279 1.55 -11.16 8.82
C TYR A 279 1.85 -9.83 9.52
N GLY A 280 1.46 -9.70 10.79
CA GLY A 280 1.60 -8.46 11.54
C GLY A 280 3.01 -8.15 12.03
N GLY A 281 3.95 -9.09 11.92
CA GLY A 281 5.30 -8.95 12.46
C GLY A 281 5.42 -9.55 13.87
N PRO A 282 6.63 -9.55 14.46
CA PRO A 282 6.89 -10.15 15.78
C PRO A 282 6.34 -9.32 16.95
N SER A 283 6.12 -8.02 16.78
CA SER A 283 5.58 -7.12 17.80
C SER A 283 5.01 -5.86 17.16
N ALA A 284 4.14 -5.13 17.87
CA ALA A 284 3.69 -3.81 17.43
C ALA A 284 4.90 -2.88 17.21
N PHE A 285 4.84 -2.10 16.13
CA PHE A 285 5.89 -1.20 15.68
C PHE A 285 7.26 -1.90 15.53
N SER A 286 7.30 -3.16 15.08
CA SER A 286 8.56 -3.84 14.75
C SER A 286 9.20 -3.31 13.46
N GLU A 287 8.40 -2.72 12.57
CA GLU A 287 8.85 -2.26 11.25
C GLU A 287 9.24 -0.78 11.26
N ALA A 288 10.30 -0.44 10.52
CA ALA A 288 10.77 0.95 10.44
C ALA A 288 9.72 1.88 9.80
N GLU A 289 8.92 1.35 8.87
CA GLU A 289 7.84 2.08 8.21
C GLU A 289 6.74 2.49 9.18
N SER A 290 6.24 1.56 10.01
CA SER A 290 5.19 1.84 10.99
C SER A 290 5.69 2.75 12.11
N GLN A 291 6.96 2.59 12.53
CA GLN A 291 7.63 3.50 13.46
C GLN A 291 7.71 4.93 12.91
N ALA A 292 8.09 5.11 11.65
CA ALA A 292 8.18 6.43 11.04
C ALA A 292 6.81 7.14 10.98
N MET A 293 5.71 6.42 10.70
CA MET A 293 4.36 7.00 10.73
C MET A 293 3.92 7.37 12.14
N ARG A 294 4.24 6.54 13.13
CA ARG A 294 4.01 6.86 14.55
C ARG A 294 4.75 8.14 14.94
N ASP A 295 6.04 8.19 14.62
CA ASP A 295 6.93 9.26 15.09
C ASP A 295 6.58 10.61 14.45
N ILE A 296 6.19 10.65 13.17
CA ILE A 296 5.70 11.89 12.57
C ILE A 296 4.38 12.35 13.21
N LEU A 297 3.42 11.45 13.46
CA LEU A 297 2.16 11.83 14.11
C LEU A 297 2.39 12.32 15.55
N LEU A 298 3.31 11.69 16.29
CA LEU A 298 3.71 12.15 17.62
C LEU A 298 4.40 13.53 17.57
N SER A 299 5.21 13.80 16.54
CA SER A 299 5.81 15.12 16.33
C SER A 299 4.77 16.22 16.06
N LEU A 300 3.60 15.84 15.55
CA LEU A 300 2.47 16.72 15.27
C LEU A 300 1.44 16.76 16.41
N GLN A 301 1.74 16.15 17.57
CA GLN A 301 0.82 16.07 18.69
C GLN A 301 0.34 17.46 19.11
N GLY A 302 -0.98 17.60 19.33
CA GLY A 302 -1.63 18.88 19.61
C GLY A 302 -2.00 19.70 18.37
N ARG A 303 -1.31 19.48 17.24
CA ARG A 303 -1.59 20.15 15.95
C ARG A 303 -2.37 19.28 14.98
N ALA A 304 -2.10 17.98 14.93
CA ALA A 304 -2.76 17.04 14.01
C ALA A 304 -4.28 17.04 14.25
N LYS A 305 -5.06 17.31 13.20
CA LYS A 305 -6.54 17.30 13.21
C LYS A 305 -7.13 16.17 12.38
N ALA A 306 -6.38 15.66 11.41
CA ALA A 306 -6.75 14.48 10.65
C ALA A 306 -5.48 13.68 10.29
N ALA A 307 -5.63 12.37 10.27
CA ALA A 307 -4.67 11.43 9.70
C ALA A 307 -5.45 10.52 8.74
N VAL A 308 -5.09 10.54 7.46
CA VAL A 308 -5.76 9.75 6.43
C VAL A 308 -4.74 8.84 5.78
N SER A 309 -5.06 7.55 5.76
CA SER A 309 -4.32 6.52 5.06
C SER A 309 -5.06 6.18 3.78
N ILE A 310 -4.40 6.33 2.63
CA ILE A 310 -5.01 6.11 1.32
C ILE A 310 -4.58 4.75 0.78
N HIS A 311 -5.59 3.92 0.51
CA HIS A 311 -5.44 2.56 0.03
C HIS A 311 -6.21 2.33 -1.28
N ASN A 312 -5.92 1.20 -1.94
CA ASN A 312 -6.78 0.65 -2.99
C ASN A 312 -6.96 -0.87 -2.80
N ASN A 313 -8.04 -1.47 -3.28
CA ASN A 313 -9.16 -0.97 -4.07
C ASN A 313 -10.48 -1.25 -3.34
N ALA A 314 -11.53 -0.43 -3.57
CA ALA A 314 -12.92 -0.75 -3.18
C ALA A 314 -13.89 0.45 -3.37
N GLN A 315 -13.36 1.67 -3.52
CA GLN A 315 -14.17 2.91 -3.49
C GLN A 315 -14.98 3.05 -2.19
N VAL A 316 -14.30 2.92 -1.05
CA VAL A 316 -14.91 3.02 0.27
C VAL A 316 -14.22 4.10 1.08
N TRP A 317 -14.98 4.72 1.97
CA TRP A 317 -14.46 5.55 3.06
C TRP A 317 -14.60 4.76 4.37
N ILE A 318 -13.50 4.60 5.09
CA ILE A 318 -13.45 3.79 6.31
C ILE A 318 -13.07 4.69 7.48
N SER A 319 -13.82 4.61 8.57
CA SER A 319 -13.46 5.20 9.84
C SER A 319 -13.04 4.11 10.84
N PRO A 320 -12.36 4.47 11.94
CA PRO A 320 -12.20 3.57 13.06
C PRO A 320 -13.55 3.03 13.58
N TYR A 321 -13.58 1.87 14.23
CA TYR A 321 -12.47 0.93 14.40
C TYR A 321 -12.52 -0.20 13.37
N GLY A 322 -11.34 -0.73 12.99
CA GLY A 322 -11.24 -1.92 12.14
C GLY A 322 -11.15 -3.24 12.92
N TYR A 323 -10.69 -3.20 14.18
CA TYR A 323 -10.43 -4.40 14.98
C TYR A 323 -11.61 -4.85 15.87
N THR A 324 -12.68 -4.06 15.94
CA THR A 324 -13.87 -4.30 16.76
C THR A 324 -15.13 -3.84 16.04
N THR A 325 -16.30 -4.33 16.45
CA THR A 325 -17.60 -3.86 15.99
C THR A 325 -18.10 -2.62 16.73
N GLU A 326 -17.40 -2.21 17.79
CA GLU A 326 -17.67 -0.96 18.49
C GLU A 326 -17.36 0.25 17.60
N ARG A 327 -18.16 1.30 17.77
CA ARG A 327 -18.00 2.55 17.02
C ARG A 327 -17.29 3.58 17.90
N PRO A 328 -16.41 4.42 17.32
CA PRO A 328 -15.85 5.55 18.04
C PRO A 328 -16.97 6.52 18.47
N ALA A 329 -16.74 7.26 19.55
CA ALA A 329 -17.72 8.22 20.08
C ALA A 329 -18.21 9.21 19.01
N ASP A 330 -17.29 9.65 18.14
CA ASP A 330 -17.54 10.67 17.11
C ASP A 330 -17.93 10.05 15.75
N TYR A 331 -18.26 8.75 15.70
CA TYR A 331 -18.59 8.05 14.44
C TYR A 331 -19.69 8.76 13.64
N ALA A 332 -20.72 9.27 14.31
CA ALA A 332 -21.84 9.95 13.65
C ALA A 332 -21.38 11.22 12.90
N GLU A 333 -20.44 11.98 13.45
CA GLU A 333 -19.86 13.17 12.80
C GLU A 333 -18.96 12.76 11.63
N MET A 334 -18.15 11.70 11.80
CA MET A 334 -17.26 11.21 10.75
C MET A 334 -18.00 10.76 9.48
N VAL A 335 -19.23 10.25 9.62
CA VAL A 335 -20.03 9.73 8.50
C VAL A 335 -21.16 10.65 8.05
N SER A 336 -21.43 11.78 8.75
CA SER A 336 -22.52 12.69 8.38
C SER A 336 -22.24 13.57 7.16
N SER A 337 -20.97 13.62 6.73
CA SER A 337 -20.48 14.52 5.68
C SER A 337 -20.01 13.79 4.41
N ILE A 338 -20.34 12.50 4.31
CA ILE A 338 -20.07 11.60 3.17
C ILE A 338 -21.42 11.24 2.56
#